data_AF-A0A1G2FLS8-F1
#
_entry.id   AF-A0A1G2FLS8-F1
#
_cell.length_a   1.000
_cell.length_b   1.000
_cell.length_c   1.000
_cell.angle_alpha   90.00
_cell.angle_beta   90.00
_cell.angle_gamma   90.00
#
_symmetry.space_group_name_H-M   'P 1'
#
loop_
_entity.id
_entity.type
_entity.pdbx_description
1 polymer ?
#
loop_
_entity_poly.entity_id
_entity_poly.type
_entity_poly.pdbx_seq_one_letter_code
_entity_poly.pdbx_strand_id
1 'polypeptide(L)'
;MANLTDDLKNALSSVVSGAGDVVATTRDVAKDNIVNTLKAGGEVASTSLDTVGKVVTEGVKVASDTGVSVTQAASGLVTGAIEGVKEVGGNVGETTTEAAHGAVKSVESVGGDIGEAAVSAVEGAIKAAHDIGVDSGELAKDAVVGTLKAADEIGSEAGSIVRKALLNAAALPHDIIDALLTGKTE
;
A
#
# COMPACT_ATOMS: atom_id res chain seq x y z
N MET A 1 14.48 1.64 13.72
CA MET A 1 13.91 0.96 12.54
C MET A 1 14.77 -0.25 12.12
N ALA A 2 15.42 -0.96 13.05
CA ALA A 2 16.56 -1.83 12.70
C ALA A 2 16.20 -3.20 12.11
N ASN A 3 14.92 -3.59 12.05
CA ASN A 3 14.55 -4.96 11.69
C ASN A 3 13.62 -5.10 10.48
N LEU A 4 13.05 -4.03 9.91
CA LEU A 4 12.06 -4.17 8.82
C LEU A 4 12.61 -4.98 7.65
N THR A 5 13.75 -4.55 7.11
CA THR A 5 14.40 -5.18 5.96
C THR A 5 14.79 -6.63 6.25
N ASP A 6 15.30 -6.91 7.45
CA ASP A 6 15.73 -8.25 7.83
C ASP A 6 14.52 -9.16 8.09
N ASP A 7 13.48 -8.66 8.76
CA ASP A 7 12.21 -9.36 9.01
C ASP A 7 11.53 -9.71 7.69
N LEU A 8 11.43 -8.76 6.75
CA LEU A 8 10.90 -9.01 5.41
C LEU A 8 11.78 -10.00 4.63
N LYS A 9 13.11 -9.86 4.64
CA LYS A 9 14.00 -10.82 3.94
C LYS A 9 13.85 -12.23 4.48
N ASN A 10 13.80 -12.39 5.80
CA ASN A 10 13.65 -13.68 6.45
C ASN A 10 12.27 -14.29 6.15
N ALA A 11 11.21 -13.50 6.29
CA ALA A 11 9.85 -13.94 6.06
C ALA A 11 9.61 -14.29 4.57
N LEU A 12 10.05 -13.43 3.65
CA LEU A 12 9.93 -13.67 2.21
C LEU A 12 10.85 -14.80 1.73
N SER A 13 12.04 -14.99 2.32
CA SER A 13 12.86 -16.17 2.03
C SER A 13 12.13 -17.47 2.40
N SER A 14 11.35 -17.46 3.48
CA SER A 14 10.47 -18.58 3.84
C SER A 14 9.34 -18.78 2.82
N VAL A 15 8.79 -17.71 2.26
CA VAL A 15 7.75 -17.74 1.20
C VAL A 15 8.30 -18.21 -0.17
N VAL A 16 9.58 -17.96 -0.45
CA VAL A 16 10.23 -18.46 -1.67
C VAL A 16 10.64 -19.93 -1.50
N SER A 17 11.04 -20.34 -0.30
CA SER A 17 11.51 -21.71 -0.03
C SER A 17 10.39 -22.71 0.30
N GLY A 18 9.20 -22.23 0.71
CA GLY A 18 7.98 -23.01 0.84
C GLY A 18 6.81 -22.22 0.25
N ALA A 19 5.74 -22.87 -0.23
CA ALA A 19 4.61 -22.20 -0.91
C ALA A 19 3.76 -21.28 0.01
N GLY A 20 4.38 -20.23 0.57
CA GLY A 20 3.77 -19.28 1.48
C GLY A 20 2.98 -18.20 0.74
N ASP A 21 2.14 -17.48 1.49
CA ASP A 21 1.36 -16.36 0.99
C ASP A 21 2.16 -15.06 1.14
N VAL A 22 2.58 -14.47 0.00
CA VAL A 22 3.33 -13.21 -0.05
C VAL A 22 2.53 -12.07 0.57
N VAL A 23 1.24 -11.97 0.27
CA VAL A 23 0.38 -10.87 0.71
C VAL A 23 0.23 -10.90 2.22
N ALA A 24 -0.09 -12.08 2.78
CA ALA A 24 -0.20 -12.24 4.23
C ALA A 24 1.14 -11.95 4.93
N THR A 25 2.25 -12.44 4.36
CA THR A 25 3.58 -12.25 4.93
C THR A 25 4.00 -10.79 4.97
N THR A 26 3.87 -10.06 3.86
CA THR A 26 4.25 -8.64 3.83
C THR A 26 3.31 -7.79 4.67
N ARG A 27 2.02 -8.15 4.74
CA ARG A 27 1.04 -7.53 5.64
C ARG A 27 1.44 -7.66 7.09
N ASP A 28 1.72 -8.87 7.56
CA ASP A 28 2.01 -9.11 8.96
C ASP A 28 3.31 -8.40 9.39
N VAL A 29 4.36 -8.47 8.56
CA VAL A 29 5.62 -7.76 8.85
C VAL A 29 5.44 -6.24 8.82
N ALA A 30 4.71 -5.68 7.84
CA ALA A 30 4.45 -4.25 7.79
C ALA A 30 3.66 -3.77 9.02
N LYS A 31 2.60 -4.50 9.38
CA LYS A 31 1.77 -4.20 10.54
C LYS A 31 2.60 -4.21 11.82
N ASP A 32 3.31 -5.30 12.08
CA ASP A 32 4.13 -5.44 13.28
C ASP A 32 5.20 -4.36 13.34
N ASN A 33 5.81 -4.01 12.21
CA ASN A 33 6.82 -2.95 12.17
C ASN A 33 6.25 -1.58 12.51
N ILE A 34 5.10 -1.22 11.93
CA ILE A 34 4.43 0.05 12.22
C ILE A 34 3.99 0.10 13.68
N VAL A 35 3.34 -0.96 14.16
CA VAL A 35 2.85 -1.07 15.55
C VAL A 35 4.02 -0.92 16.52
N ASN A 36 5.11 -1.67 16.31
CA ASN A 36 6.28 -1.62 17.18
C ASN A 36 6.98 -0.26 17.13
N THR A 37 7.11 0.33 15.94
CA THR A 37 7.78 1.63 15.77
C THR A 37 6.97 2.75 16.44
N LEU A 38 5.66 2.79 16.24
CA LEU A 38 4.79 3.83 16.80
C LEU A 38 4.59 3.64 18.32
N LYS A 39 4.46 2.41 18.82
CA LYS A 39 4.40 2.14 20.26
C LYS A 39 5.72 2.48 20.96
N ALA A 40 6.88 2.20 20.34
CA ALA A 40 8.18 2.54 20.90
C ALA A 40 8.48 4.05 20.89
N GLY A 41 7.90 4.79 19.95
CA GLY A 41 8.09 6.24 19.80
C GLY A 41 7.36 7.11 20.83
N GLY A 42 6.40 6.58 21.58
CA GLY A 42 5.68 7.30 22.65
C GLY A 42 4.70 8.39 22.18
N GLU A 43 4.88 8.92 20.97
CA GLU A 43 3.99 9.88 20.30
C GLU A 43 3.00 9.15 19.40
N VAL A 44 1.92 8.64 20.01
CA VAL A 44 0.78 8.06 19.28
C VAL A 44 -0.08 9.16 18.61
N ALA A 45 0.12 10.43 19.01
CA ALA A 45 -0.68 11.56 18.56
C ALA A 45 -0.38 12.00 17.11
N SER A 46 0.80 11.69 16.58
CA SER A 46 1.20 11.99 15.20
C SER A 46 1.47 10.67 14.48
N THR A 47 0.48 10.18 13.73
CA THR A 47 0.72 9.10 12.76
C THR A 47 1.90 9.53 11.88
N SER A 48 3.06 8.92 12.06
CA SER A 48 4.25 9.28 11.29
C SER A 48 4.09 8.69 9.90
N LEU A 49 3.41 9.41 9.01
CA LEU A 49 3.22 9.03 7.60
C LEU A 49 4.55 8.70 6.92
N ASP A 50 5.65 9.36 7.31
CA ASP A 50 7.02 9.01 6.90
C ASP A 50 7.39 7.55 7.18
N THR A 51 6.92 6.99 8.31
CA THR A 51 7.14 5.57 8.65
C THR A 51 6.33 4.67 7.75
N VAL A 52 5.07 5.02 7.48
CA VAL A 52 4.20 4.28 6.55
C VAL A 52 4.83 4.24 5.17
N GLY A 53 5.18 5.39 4.62
CA GLY A 53 5.81 5.51 3.29
C GLY A 53 7.13 4.74 3.21
N LYS A 54 7.97 4.78 4.25
CA LYS A 54 9.21 3.99 4.33
C LYS A 54 8.93 2.49 4.38
N VAL A 55 7.99 2.03 5.20
CA VAL A 55 7.66 0.61 5.33
C VAL A 55 7.22 0.02 4.00
N VAL A 56 6.32 0.72 3.31
CA VAL A 56 5.87 0.28 1.99
C VAL A 56 7.01 0.35 0.97
N THR A 57 7.80 1.43 0.96
CA THR A 57 8.87 1.62 -0.02
C THR A 57 10.01 0.62 0.13
N GLU A 58 10.48 0.43 1.35
CA GLU A 58 11.52 -0.55 1.66
C GLU A 58 10.99 -1.97 1.46
N GLY A 59 9.74 -2.23 1.85
CA GLY A 59 9.10 -3.53 1.66
C GLY A 59 9.01 -3.96 0.20
N VAL A 60 8.61 -3.05 -0.71
CA VAL A 60 8.55 -3.34 -2.15
C VAL A 60 9.94 -3.62 -2.71
N LYS A 61 10.96 -2.87 -2.29
CA LYS A 61 12.35 -3.13 -2.70
C LYS A 61 12.83 -4.50 -2.22
N VAL A 62 12.56 -4.85 -0.98
CA VAL A 62 12.92 -6.17 -0.44
C VAL A 62 12.16 -7.29 -1.17
N ALA A 63 10.89 -7.07 -1.51
CA ALA A 63 10.13 -8.00 -2.33
C ALA A 63 10.77 -8.22 -3.70
N SER A 64 11.20 -7.14 -4.35
CA SER A 64 11.95 -7.23 -5.61
C SER A 64 13.28 -7.97 -5.45
N ASP A 65 14.05 -7.66 -4.41
CA ASP A 65 15.36 -8.27 -4.14
C ASP A 65 15.26 -9.78 -3.84
N THR A 66 14.14 -10.20 -3.25
CA THR A 66 13.86 -11.60 -2.91
C THR A 66 13.19 -12.38 -4.04
N GLY A 67 12.81 -11.69 -5.13
CA GLY A 67 12.20 -12.30 -6.32
C GLY A 67 10.74 -12.69 -6.14
N VAL A 68 10.05 -12.17 -5.12
CA VAL A 68 8.60 -12.32 -4.97
C VAL A 68 7.86 -11.27 -5.79
N SER A 69 6.56 -11.45 -6.00
CA SER A 69 5.75 -10.48 -6.72
C SER A 69 5.69 -9.14 -5.97
N VAL A 70 6.16 -8.07 -6.61
CA VAL A 70 6.13 -6.71 -6.08
C VAL A 70 4.69 -6.16 -6.00
N THR A 71 3.76 -6.63 -6.83
CA THR A 71 2.35 -6.22 -6.79
C THR A 71 1.62 -6.88 -5.61
N GLN A 72 1.87 -8.16 -5.36
CA GLN A 72 1.40 -8.86 -4.15
C GLN A 72 2.00 -8.23 -2.89
N ALA A 73 3.30 -7.94 -2.92
CA ALA A 73 3.96 -7.29 -1.81
C ALA A 73 3.35 -5.90 -1.55
N ALA A 74 3.14 -5.08 -2.57
CA ALA A 74 2.51 -3.77 -2.46
C ALA A 74 1.12 -3.86 -1.80
N SER A 75 0.26 -4.79 -2.24
CA SER A 75 -1.06 -5.00 -1.64
C SER A 75 -0.98 -5.37 -0.16
N GLY A 76 -0.11 -6.34 0.19
CA GLY A 76 0.08 -6.76 1.57
C GLY A 76 0.67 -5.66 2.45
N LEU A 77 1.68 -4.92 1.96
CA LEU A 77 2.30 -3.80 2.66
C LEU A 77 1.31 -2.67 2.92
N VAL A 78 0.48 -2.29 1.93
CA VAL A 78 -0.58 -1.31 2.11
C VAL A 78 -1.59 -1.78 3.15
N THR A 79 -2.01 -3.05 3.07
CA THR A 79 -2.95 -3.65 4.02
C THR A 79 -2.39 -3.61 5.45
N GLY A 80 -1.17 -4.11 5.63
CA GLY A 80 -0.50 -4.15 6.92
C GLY A 80 -0.22 -2.78 7.49
N ALA A 81 0.09 -1.80 6.63
CA ALA A 81 0.33 -0.44 7.07
C ALA A 81 -0.93 0.21 7.65
N ILE A 82 -2.07 0.07 6.96
CA ILE A 82 -3.36 0.59 7.40
C ILE A 82 -3.79 -0.06 8.71
N GLU A 83 -3.69 -1.39 8.79
CA GLU A 83 -4.02 -2.13 10.01
C GLU A 83 -3.11 -1.76 11.19
N GLY A 84 -1.81 -1.60 10.93
CA GLY A 84 -0.84 -1.23 11.96
C GLY A 84 -1.10 0.16 12.52
N VAL A 85 -1.40 1.12 11.66
CA VAL A 85 -1.80 2.47 12.09
C VAL A 85 -3.13 2.43 12.85
N LYS A 86 -4.11 1.65 12.38
CA LYS A 86 -5.39 1.50 13.07
C LYS A 86 -5.22 0.96 14.49
N GLU A 87 -4.36 -0.04 14.68
CA GLU A 87 -4.13 -0.66 15.98
C GLU A 87 -3.56 0.33 17.00
N VAL A 88 -2.72 1.28 16.55
CA VAL A 88 -2.22 2.36 17.40
C VAL A 88 -3.15 3.57 17.46
N GLY A 89 -4.33 3.52 16.83
CA GLY A 89 -5.32 4.59 16.88
C GLY A 89 -5.01 5.81 15.99
N GLY A 90 -4.19 5.63 14.95
CA GLY A 90 -3.84 6.69 14.01
C GLY A 90 -4.86 6.93 12.89
N ASN A 91 -4.54 7.87 12.00
CA ASN A 91 -5.42 8.25 10.89
C ASN A 91 -5.27 7.28 9.70
N VAL A 92 -6.28 6.42 9.52
CA VAL A 92 -6.27 5.40 8.46
C VAL A 92 -6.43 5.98 7.04
N GLY A 93 -7.14 7.10 6.85
CA GLY A 93 -7.34 7.67 5.51
C GLY A 93 -6.06 8.30 4.95
N GLU A 94 -5.37 9.11 5.77
CA GLU A 94 -4.06 9.67 5.43
C GLU A 94 -3.02 8.55 5.23
N THR A 95 -3.05 7.53 6.09
CA THR A 95 -2.18 6.34 5.94
C THR A 95 -2.44 5.62 4.63
N THR A 96 -3.69 5.49 4.23
CA THR A 96 -4.06 4.83 2.97
C THR A 96 -3.55 5.60 1.77
N THR A 97 -3.68 6.93 1.78
CA THR A 97 -3.12 7.80 0.75
C THR A 97 -1.60 7.64 0.66
N GLU A 98 -0.90 7.70 1.79
CA GLU A 98 0.56 7.61 1.85
C GLU A 98 1.07 6.21 1.45
N ALA A 99 0.43 5.16 1.96
CA ALA A 99 0.81 3.78 1.64
C ALA A 99 0.63 3.48 0.16
N ALA A 100 -0.49 3.92 -0.43
CA ALA A 100 -0.76 3.71 -1.85
C ALA A 100 0.18 4.53 -2.74
N HIS A 101 0.52 5.77 -2.32
CA HIS A 101 1.55 6.59 -2.97
C HIS A 101 2.91 5.89 -2.95
N GLY A 102 3.35 5.46 -1.76
CA GLY A 102 4.62 4.76 -1.57
C GLY A 102 4.70 3.47 -2.38
N ALA A 103 3.61 2.71 -2.48
CA ALA A 103 3.55 1.49 -3.28
C ALA A 103 3.84 1.76 -4.76
N VAL A 104 3.12 2.69 -5.39
CA VAL A 104 3.29 3.01 -6.82
C VAL A 104 4.68 3.54 -7.11
N LYS A 105 5.17 4.48 -6.29
CA LYS A 105 6.49 5.08 -6.46
C LYS A 105 7.61 4.06 -6.33
N SER A 106 7.43 3.09 -5.45
CA SER A 106 8.43 2.05 -5.20
C SER A 106 8.43 0.98 -6.26
N VAL A 107 7.25 0.61 -6.77
CA VAL A 107 7.15 -0.30 -7.92
C VAL A 107 7.79 0.33 -9.16
N GLU A 108 7.59 1.62 -9.40
CA GLU A 108 8.29 2.35 -10.46
C GLU A 108 9.81 2.29 -10.29
N SER A 109 10.32 2.55 -9.07
CA SER A 109 11.76 2.55 -8.79
C SER A 109 12.44 1.18 -8.97
N VAL A 110 11.69 0.09 -8.89
CA VAL A 110 12.18 -1.27 -9.17
C VAL A 110 11.85 -1.74 -10.60
N GLY A 111 11.26 -0.88 -11.42
CA GLY A 111 10.93 -1.16 -12.82
C GLY A 111 9.72 -2.06 -13.04
N GLY A 112 8.79 -2.13 -12.07
CA GLY A 112 7.57 -2.92 -12.19
C GLY A 112 6.40 -2.17 -12.85
N ASP A 113 5.27 -2.87 -13.00
CA ASP A 113 4.06 -2.30 -13.59
C ASP A 113 3.33 -1.38 -12.59
N ILE A 114 3.39 -0.08 -12.85
CA ILE A 114 2.76 0.96 -12.01
C ILE A 114 1.22 0.93 -12.05
N GLY A 115 0.62 0.43 -13.12
CA GLY A 115 -0.82 0.29 -13.25
C GLY A 115 -1.32 -0.86 -12.38
N GLU A 116 -0.65 -2.00 -12.45
CA GLU A 116 -0.95 -3.15 -11.59
C GLU A 116 -0.64 -2.84 -10.11
N ALA A 117 0.42 -2.09 -9.83
CA ALA A 117 0.73 -1.61 -8.50
C ALA A 117 -0.39 -0.72 -7.93
N ALA A 118 -0.92 0.19 -8.74
CA ALA A 118 -2.01 1.05 -8.32
C ALA A 118 -3.27 0.24 -7.99
N VAL A 119 -3.65 -0.71 -8.85
CA VAL A 119 -4.78 -1.61 -8.59
C VAL A 119 -4.56 -2.41 -7.31
N SER A 120 -3.38 -3.02 -7.16
CA SER A 120 -3.01 -3.83 -5.99
C SER A 120 -3.03 -3.03 -4.68
N ALA A 121 -2.61 -1.76 -4.73
CA ALA A 121 -2.65 -0.86 -3.58
C ALA A 121 -4.10 -0.52 -3.17
N VAL A 122 -4.99 -0.25 -4.14
CA VAL A 122 -6.41 0.00 -3.86
C VAL A 122 -7.09 -1.26 -3.33
N GLU A 123 -6.79 -2.44 -3.89
CA GLU A 123 -7.29 -3.72 -3.36
C GLU A 123 -6.81 -3.96 -1.93
N GLY A 124 -5.54 -3.66 -1.63
CA GLY A 124 -4.99 -3.73 -0.28
C GLY A 124 -5.71 -2.80 0.70
N ALA A 125 -6.06 -1.59 0.26
CA ALA A 125 -6.84 -0.64 1.05
C ALA A 125 -8.28 -1.11 1.30
N ILE A 126 -8.95 -1.66 0.29
CA ILE A 126 -10.30 -2.25 0.42
C ILE A 126 -10.28 -3.43 1.39
N LYS A 127 -9.28 -4.30 1.26
CA LYS A 127 -9.08 -5.45 2.15
C LYS A 127 -8.84 -4.99 3.58
N ALA A 128 -7.94 -4.03 3.78
CA ALA A 128 -7.71 -3.45 5.09
C ALA A 128 -9.00 -2.88 5.67
N ALA A 129 -9.77 -2.11 4.89
CA ALA A 129 -11.02 -1.51 5.34
C ALA A 129 -12.00 -2.55 5.87
N HIS A 130 -12.15 -3.65 5.14
CA HIS A 130 -12.97 -4.79 5.55
C HIS A 130 -12.46 -5.39 6.86
N ASP A 131 -11.16 -5.62 6.98
CA ASP A 131 -10.55 -6.25 8.16
C ASP A 131 -10.60 -5.37 9.41
N ILE A 132 -10.58 -4.03 9.25
CA ILE A 132 -10.67 -3.07 10.36
C ILE A 132 -12.07 -2.48 10.59
N GLY A 133 -13.07 -2.91 9.82
CA GLY A 133 -14.46 -2.47 9.95
C GLY A 133 -14.70 -0.99 9.64
N VAL A 134 -13.98 -0.42 8.67
CA VAL A 134 -14.21 0.95 8.16
C VAL A 134 -14.82 0.90 6.76
N ASP A 135 -15.26 2.06 6.24
CA ASP A 135 -15.85 2.15 4.91
C ASP A 135 -14.82 1.83 3.81
N SER A 136 -15.03 0.73 3.09
CA SER A 136 -14.17 0.31 1.99
C SER A 136 -14.17 1.27 0.81
N GLY A 137 -15.26 1.99 0.57
CA GLY A 137 -15.36 3.00 -0.49
C GLY A 137 -14.50 4.22 -0.18
N GLU A 138 -14.50 4.68 1.07
CA GLU A 138 -13.66 5.81 1.49
C GLU A 138 -12.17 5.45 1.42
N LEU A 139 -11.75 4.26 1.91
CA LEU A 139 -10.34 3.85 1.75
C LEU A 139 -9.96 3.58 0.29
N ALA A 140 -10.87 3.05 -0.53
CA ALA A 140 -10.61 2.90 -1.96
C ALA A 140 -10.35 4.27 -2.61
N LYS A 141 -11.16 5.27 -2.27
CA LYS A 141 -11.01 6.65 -2.73
C LYS A 141 -9.67 7.25 -2.29
N ASP A 142 -9.31 7.12 -1.03
CA ASP A 142 -8.02 7.62 -0.50
C ASP A 142 -6.83 6.94 -1.19
N ALA A 143 -6.91 5.63 -1.42
CA ALA A 143 -5.88 4.89 -2.14
C ALA A 143 -5.76 5.34 -3.60
N VAL A 144 -6.89 5.54 -4.29
CA VAL A 144 -6.91 6.09 -5.66
C VAL A 144 -6.25 7.47 -5.69
N VAL A 145 -6.54 8.33 -4.73
CA VAL A 145 -5.89 9.64 -4.62
C VAL A 145 -4.37 9.49 -4.41
N GLY A 146 -3.93 8.59 -3.53
CA GLY A 146 -2.52 8.32 -3.28
C GLY A 146 -1.77 7.80 -4.52
N THR A 147 -2.35 6.81 -5.21
CA THR A 147 -1.77 6.23 -6.43
C THR A 147 -1.70 7.24 -7.57
N LEU A 148 -2.75 8.06 -7.78
CA LEU A 148 -2.74 9.10 -8.80
C LEU A 148 -1.72 10.19 -8.52
N LYS A 149 -1.57 10.61 -7.25
CA LYS A 149 -0.52 11.56 -6.87
C LYS A 149 0.87 11.03 -7.20
N ALA A 150 1.16 9.79 -6.83
CA ALA A 150 2.45 9.17 -7.15
C ALA A 150 2.68 9.08 -8.67
N ALA A 151 1.65 8.69 -9.42
CA ALA A 151 1.72 8.59 -10.87
C ALA A 151 1.93 9.96 -11.55
N ASP A 152 1.24 11.00 -11.10
CA ASP A 152 1.37 12.36 -11.62
C ASP A 152 2.76 12.95 -11.28
N GLU A 153 3.37 12.58 -10.14
CA GLU A 153 4.77 12.90 -9.80
C GLU A 153 5.79 12.20 -10.70
N ILE A 154 5.52 10.95 -11.11
CA ILE A 154 6.37 10.18 -12.04
C ILE A 154 6.28 10.80 -13.45
N GLY A 155 5.07 11.16 -13.88
CA GLY A 155 4.84 11.89 -15.12
C GLY A 155 3.49 11.61 -15.78
N SER A 156 3.13 12.41 -16.79
CA SER A 156 1.80 12.35 -17.43
C SER A 156 1.45 11.00 -18.05
N GLU A 157 2.44 10.27 -18.56
CA GLU A 157 2.24 8.92 -19.11
C GLU A 157 1.90 7.93 -17.98
N ALA A 158 2.62 8.01 -16.86
CA ALA A 158 2.36 7.19 -15.68
C ALA A 158 0.97 7.47 -15.09
N GLY A 159 0.59 8.75 -14.99
CA GLY A 159 -0.77 9.15 -14.63
C GLY A 159 -1.82 8.52 -15.55
N SER A 160 -1.60 8.53 -16.86
CA SER A 160 -2.53 7.94 -17.83
C SER A 160 -2.65 6.42 -17.68
N ILE A 161 -1.54 5.72 -17.45
CA ILE A 161 -1.51 4.27 -17.21
C ILE A 161 -2.31 3.93 -15.96
N VAL A 162 -2.07 4.62 -14.84
CA VAL A 162 -2.76 4.36 -13.57
C VAL A 162 -4.26 4.63 -13.69
N ARG A 163 -4.67 5.76 -14.28
CA ARG A 163 -6.10 6.06 -14.51
C ARG A 163 -6.79 4.97 -15.31
N LYS A 164 -6.14 4.50 -16.37
CA LYS A 164 -6.66 3.42 -17.22
C LYS A 164 -6.71 2.08 -16.47
N ALA A 165 -5.68 1.74 -15.69
CA ALA A 165 -5.64 0.49 -14.93
C ALA A 165 -6.76 0.45 -13.89
N LEU A 166 -6.93 1.52 -13.12
CA LEU A 166 -7.98 1.66 -12.11
C LEU A 166 -9.39 1.56 -12.71
N LEU A 167 -9.65 2.19 -13.87
CA LEU A 167 -10.95 2.10 -14.55
C LEU A 167 -11.26 0.69 -15.08
N ASN A 168 -10.25 -0.06 -15.51
CA ASN A 168 -10.43 -1.41 -16.04
C ASN A 168 -10.46 -2.49 -14.95
N ALA A 169 -10.13 -2.15 -13.71
CA ALA A 169 -10.10 -3.10 -12.62
C ALA A 169 -11.53 -3.43 -12.15
N ALA A 170 -12.04 -4.58 -12.57
CA ALA A 170 -13.40 -5.04 -12.25
C ALA A 170 -13.65 -5.24 -10.74
N ALA A 171 -12.59 -5.43 -9.95
CA ALA A 171 -12.66 -5.59 -8.50
C ALA A 171 -12.85 -4.27 -7.74
N LEU A 172 -12.66 -3.12 -8.40
CA LEU A 172 -12.69 -1.82 -7.76
C LEU A 172 -14.05 -1.12 -7.91
N PRO A 173 -14.45 -0.24 -6.96
CA PRO A 173 -15.69 0.52 -7.07
C PRO A 173 -15.63 1.51 -8.24
N HIS A 174 -16.17 1.10 -9.38
CA HIS A 174 -16.08 1.85 -10.64
C HIS A 174 -16.66 3.26 -10.51
N ASP A 175 -17.78 3.43 -9.81
CA ASP A 175 -18.43 4.73 -9.63
C ASP A 175 -17.56 5.73 -8.84
N ILE A 176 -16.82 5.25 -7.84
CA ILE A 176 -15.91 6.08 -7.02
C ILE A 176 -14.72 6.51 -7.86
N ILE A 177 -14.14 5.58 -8.62
CA ILE A 177 -13.00 5.85 -9.47
C ILE A 177 -13.39 6.80 -10.59
N ASP A 178 -14.52 6.57 -11.27
CA ASP A 178 -14.99 7.43 -12.35
C ASP A 178 -15.29 8.85 -11.86
N ALA A 179 -15.90 9.00 -10.68
CA ALA A 179 -16.14 10.31 -10.07
C ALA A 179 -14.82 11.07 -9.79
N LEU A 180 -13.79 10.39 -9.28
CA LEU A 180 -12.47 10.97 -9.04
C LEU A 180 -11.74 11.36 -10.32
N LEU A 181 -11.92 10.59 -11.39
CA LEU A 181 -11.21 10.80 -12.66
C LEU A 181 -11.88 11.84 -13.55
N THR A 182 -13.20 11.93 -13.52
CA THR A 182 -13.97 12.87 -14.34
C THR A 182 -14.21 14.21 -13.64
N GLY A 183 -13.94 14.30 -12.33
CA GLY A 183 -14.19 15.49 -11.51
C GLY A 183 -15.68 15.79 -11.30
N LYS A 184 -16.57 14.87 -11.72
CA LYS A 184 -18.00 14.95 -11.42
C LYS A 184 -18.22 14.41 -10.01
N THR A 185 -18.20 15.33 -9.06
CA THR A 185 -18.97 15.14 -7.82
C THR A 185 -20.42 15.45 -8.16
N GLU A 186 -21.30 14.45 -8.05
CA GLU A 186 -22.76 14.73 -8.04
C GLU A 186 -23.16 15.47 -6.76
#